data_AF-A0A969F5F3-F1
#
_entry.id   AF-A0A969F5F3-F1
#
_cell.length_a   1.000
_cell.length_b   1.000
_cell.length_c   1.000
_cell.angle_alpha   90.00
_cell.angle_beta   90.00
_cell.angle_gamma   90.00
#
_symmetry.space_group_name_H-M   'P 1'
#
loop_
_entity.id
_entity.type
_entity.pdbx_description
1 polymer ?
#
loop_
_entity_poly.entity_id
_entity_poly.type
_entity_poly.pdbx_seq_one_letter_code
_entity_poly.pdbx_strand_id
1 'polypeptide(L)'
;MGVDVGRVLHVVIRSGRNSDGERPQRFAGVVDSFEEVGRLIQQYNVQTCVMDALPETRKARDLQANFTDARVWLAYYTGGGIGSKKQEAADWNGREGVVNLDRTRMLDTTLARFIGGAPENTLPANARDLPDYYAQLKAPIRQLEDGVARYVESGADHFAHAENYCTAAAMRESWAMW
;
A
#
# COMPACT_ATOMS: atom_id res chain seq x y z
N MET A 1 0.01 3.76 6.42
CA MET A 1 -0.02 4.64 5.23
C MET A 1 0.58 3.87 4.07
N GLY A 2 0.02 4.04 2.88
CA GLY A 2 0.59 3.55 1.63
C GLY A 2 0.75 4.71 0.64
N VAL A 3 1.83 4.69 -0.13
CA VAL A 3 2.14 5.73 -1.12
C VAL A 3 2.56 5.08 -2.44
N ASP A 4 1.83 5.37 -3.50
CA ASP A 4 2.21 5.00 -4.87
C ASP A 4 2.93 6.17 -5.54
N VAL A 5 4.15 5.92 -6.04
CA VAL A 5 5.04 6.96 -6.56
C VAL A 5 4.98 6.97 -8.08
N GLY A 6 4.55 8.08 -8.65
CA GLY A 6 4.57 8.32 -10.09
C GLY A 6 4.94 9.76 -10.40
N ARG A 7 4.29 10.34 -11.41
CA ARG A 7 4.40 11.79 -11.70
C ARG A 7 3.91 12.64 -10.51
N VAL A 8 2.90 12.13 -9.81
CA VAL A 8 2.36 12.63 -8.55
C VAL A 8 2.32 11.46 -7.57
N LEU A 9 2.14 11.73 -6.28
CA LEU A 9 2.11 10.69 -5.26
C LEU A 9 0.67 10.45 -4.83
N HIS A 10 0.19 9.22 -4.99
CA HIS A 10 -1.13 8.82 -4.48
C HIS A 10 -0.96 8.27 -3.07
N VAL A 11 -1.66 8.86 -2.11
CA VAL A 11 -1.48 8.57 -0.68
C VAL A 11 -2.76 8.04 -0.11
N VAL A 12 -2.66 6.96 0.65
CA VAL A 12 -3.76 6.39 1.44
C VAL A 12 -3.31 6.24 2.89
N ILE A 13 -4.16 6.71 3.82
CA ILE A 13 -3.96 6.55 5.26
C ILE A 13 -5.20 5.87 5.83
N ARG A 14 -5.00 4.74 6.51
CA ARG A 14 -6.01 4.07 7.33
C ARG A 14 -5.57 4.07 8.78
N SER A 15 -6.54 4.07 9.70
CA SER A 15 -6.23 3.83 11.12
C SER A 15 -5.94 2.34 11.38
N GLY A 16 -5.43 2.07 12.58
CA GLY A 16 -5.41 0.73 13.15
C GLY A 16 -6.81 0.11 13.20
N ARG A 17 -6.86 -1.19 13.50
CA ARG A 17 -8.13 -1.93 13.64
C ARG A 17 -8.92 -1.36 14.83
N ASN A 18 -10.18 -0.97 14.62
CA ASN A 18 -11.10 -0.55 15.68
C ASN A 18 -11.76 -1.77 16.35
N SER A 19 -12.65 -1.51 17.32
CA SER A 19 -13.41 -2.55 18.03
C SER A 19 -14.29 -3.40 17.12
N ASP A 20 -14.74 -2.85 15.99
CA ASP A 20 -15.61 -3.52 15.02
C ASP A 20 -14.81 -4.34 13.99
N GLY A 21 -13.48 -4.39 14.13
CA GLY A 21 -12.60 -5.10 13.22
C GLY A 21 -12.25 -4.32 11.96
N GLU A 22 -12.69 -3.07 11.85
CA GLU A 22 -12.51 -2.21 10.69
C GLU A 22 -11.21 -1.40 10.78
N ARG A 23 -10.71 -0.98 9.62
CA ARG A 23 -9.59 -0.05 9.44
C ARG A 23 -10.08 1.15 8.61
N PRO A 24 -10.80 2.11 9.24
CA PRO A 24 -11.34 3.26 8.54
C PRO A 24 -10.27 4.05 7.76
N GLN A 25 -10.62 4.49 6.55
CA GLN A 25 -9.81 5.44 5.79
C GLN A 25 -9.85 6.82 6.48
N ARG A 26 -8.67 7.39 6.72
CA ARG A 26 -8.47 8.72 7.33
C ARG A 26 -8.07 9.77 6.31
N PHE A 27 -7.46 9.33 5.21
CA PHE A 27 -7.09 10.17 4.08
C PHE A 27 -6.94 9.31 2.83
N ALA A 28 -7.37 9.85 1.69
CA ALA A 28 -6.96 9.41 0.38
C ALA A 28 -6.89 10.63 -0.54
N GLY A 29 -5.78 10.79 -1.25
CA GLY A 29 -5.57 11.96 -2.09
C GLY A 29 -4.27 11.90 -2.87
N VAL A 30 -4.07 12.93 -3.70
CA VAL A 30 -2.88 13.11 -4.52
C VAL A 30 -2.09 14.30 -3.97
N VAL A 31 -0.79 14.12 -3.82
CA VAL A 31 0.17 15.17 -3.42
C VAL A 31 1.27 15.28 -4.46
N ASP A 32 1.91 16.44 -4.56
CA ASP A 32 2.89 16.72 -5.63
C ASP A 32 4.36 16.53 -5.20
N SER A 33 4.58 16.29 -3.91
CA SER A 33 5.92 16.31 -3.32
C SER A 33 6.07 15.35 -2.13
N PHE A 34 7.31 14.90 -1.92
CA PHE A 34 7.66 14.00 -0.81
C PHE A 34 7.61 14.75 0.54
N GLU A 35 7.82 16.06 0.52
CA GLU A 35 7.65 16.95 1.66
C GLU A 35 6.21 16.95 2.16
N GLU A 36 5.22 16.96 1.26
CA GLU A 36 3.80 16.82 1.63
C GLU A 36 3.51 15.44 2.22
N VAL A 37 4.08 14.36 1.67
CA VAL A 37 3.99 13.03 2.30
C VAL A 37 4.57 13.06 3.72
N GLY A 38 5.73 13.69 3.92
CA GLY A 38 6.35 13.87 5.23
C GLY A 38 5.44 14.64 6.22
N ARG A 39 4.78 15.70 5.76
CA ARG A 39 3.79 16.44 6.56
C ARG A 39 2.60 15.56 6.94
N LEU A 40 2.06 14.78 6.01
CA LEU A 40 0.96 13.86 6.28
C LEU A 40 1.34 12.78 7.29
N ILE A 41 2.57 12.25 7.22
CA ILE A 41 3.09 11.28 8.21
C ILE A 41 3.02 11.88 9.63
N GLN A 42 3.47 13.14 9.79
CA GLN A 42 3.45 13.84 11.07
C GLN A 42 2.02 14.18 11.52
N GLN A 43 1.22 14.78 10.62
CA GLN A 43 -0.13 15.24 10.91
C GLN A 43 -1.06 14.11 11.36
N TYR A 44 -0.96 12.94 10.72
CA TYR A 44 -1.77 11.76 11.05
C TYR A 44 -1.09 10.82 12.05
N ASN A 45 0.09 11.18 12.58
CA ASN A 45 0.92 10.35 13.46
C ASN A 45 1.07 8.91 12.93
N VAL A 46 1.47 8.79 11.67
CA VAL A 46 1.57 7.50 10.99
C VAL A 46 2.67 6.64 11.64
N GLN A 47 2.30 5.42 12.03
CA GLN A 47 3.20 4.45 12.66
C GLN A 47 4.03 3.68 11.63
N THR A 48 3.42 3.33 10.49
CA THR A 48 4.12 2.67 9.38
C THR A 48 3.61 3.21 8.05
N CYS A 49 4.55 3.65 7.22
CA CYS A 49 4.39 4.09 5.85
C CYS A 49 5.15 3.13 4.94
N VAL A 50 4.47 2.57 3.96
CA VAL A 50 5.10 1.80 2.88
C VAL A 50 4.90 2.59 1.59
N MET A 51 5.96 2.79 0.83
CA MET A 51 5.96 3.64 -0.36
C MET A 51 6.65 2.92 -1.51
N ASP A 52 6.12 3.03 -2.73
CA ASP A 52 6.82 2.55 -3.91
C ASP A 52 8.21 3.18 -4.00
N ALA A 53 9.23 2.35 -4.20
CA ALA A 53 10.60 2.80 -4.33
C ALA A 53 10.91 3.37 -5.72
N LEU A 54 10.08 3.07 -6.73
CA LEU A 54 10.25 3.49 -8.11
C LEU A 54 9.15 4.48 -8.52
N PRO A 55 9.37 5.34 -9.53
CA PRO A 55 10.62 5.57 -10.24
C PRO A 55 11.59 6.52 -9.52
N GLU A 56 11.13 7.28 -8.51
CA GLU A 56 11.89 8.36 -7.85
C GLU A 56 12.70 7.88 -6.63
N THR A 57 13.52 6.84 -6.79
CA THR A 57 14.21 6.17 -5.67
C THR A 57 15.05 7.09 -4.80
N ARG A 58 15.70 8.10 -5.39
CA ARG A 58 16.51 9.06 -4.64
C ARG A 58 15.65 9.84 -3.64
N LYS A 59 14.54 10.42 -4.09
CA LYS A 59 13.64 11.19 -3.22
C LYS A 59 12.94 10.30 -2.20
N ALA A 60 12.61 9.07 -2.59
CA ALA A 60 12.07 8.06 -1.68
C ALA A 60 13.04 7.74 -0.52
N ARG A 61 14.33 7.57 -0.83
CA ARG A 61 15.40 7.37 0.17
C ARG A 61 15.64 8.62 1.01
N ASP A 62 15.61 9.81 0.40
CA ASP A 62 15.74 11.08 1.13
C ASP A 62 14.60 11.24 2.15
N LEU A 63 13.35 10.96 1.75
CA LEU A 63 12.22 10.95 2.68
C LEU A 63 12.40 9.91 3.79
N GLN A 64 12.80 8.68 3.46
CA GLN A 64 13.05 7.63 4.44
C GLN A 64 14.11 8.04 5.47
N ALA A 65 15.22 8.65 5.03
CA ALA A 65 16.29 9.10 5.91
C ALA A 65 15.84 10.17 6.92
N ASN A 66 14.80 10.95 6.59
CA ASN A 66 14.21 11.93 7.50
C ASN A 66 13.36 11.31 8.62
N PHE A 67 13.15 9.99 8.63
CA PHE A 67 12.40 9.27 9.67
C PHE A 67 13.24 8.14 10.28
N THR A 68 13.87 8.42 11.41
CA THR A 68 14.84 7.54 12.09
C THR A 68 14.25 6.27 12.72
N ASP A 69 12.93 6.24 12.98
CA ASP A 69 12.28 5.12 13.69
C ASP A 69 11.81 3.99 12.75
N ALA A 70 12.40 3.88 11.56
CA ALA A 70 11.99 2.95 10.52
C ALA A 70 10.47 3.02 10.23
N ARG A 71 9.92 4.24 10.22
CA ARG A 71 8.50 4.48 9.90
C ARG A 71 8.23 4.38 8.40
N VAL A 72 9.23 4.65 7.57
CA VAL A 72 9.10 4.67 6.11
C VAL A 72 9.83 3.48 5.51
N TRP A 73 9.10 2.68 4.74
CA TRP A 73 9.56 1.47 4.07
C TRP A 73 9.46 1.65 2.57
N LEU A 74 10.52 1.29 1.86
CA LEU A 74 10.54 1.31 0.41
C LEU A 74 10.12 -0.05 -0.13
N ALA A 75 9.08 -0.07 -0.94
CA ALA A 75 8.51 -1.27 -1.51
C ALA A 75 9.08 -1.54 -2.89
N TYR A 76 9.38 -2.82 -3.16
CA TYR A 76 9.68 -3.31 -4.50
C TYR A 76 8.77 -4.48 -4.80
N TYR A 77 8.15 -4.49 -5.98
CA TYR A 77 7.45 -5.69 -6.44
C TYR A 77 8.46 -6.73 -6.92
N THR A 78 8.33 -7.95 -6.41
CA THR A 78 9.10 -9.08 -6.91
C THR A 78 8.38 -9.66 -8.14
N GLY A 79 9.14 -9.89 -9.21
CA GLY A 79 8.64 -10.66 -10.35
C GLY A 79 8.37 -12.08 -9.86
N GLY A 80 7.11 -12.49 -9.86
CA GLY A 80 6.69 -13.82 -9.41
C GLY A 80 7.39 -14.92 -10.22
N GLY A 81 8.52 -15.40 -9.70
CA GLY A 81 9.23 -16.53 -10.25
C GLY A 81 8.36 -17.78 -10.08
N ILE A 82 8.22 -18.55 -11.16
CA ILE A 82 7.59 -19.86 -11.13
C ILE A 82 8.37 -20.73 -10.12
N GLY A 83 7.76 -21.03 -8.97
CA GLY A 83 8.26 -22.06 -8.05
C GLY A 83 8.57 -21.65 -6.61
N SER A 84 8.55 -20.37 -6.22
CA SER A 84 8.78 -20.01 -4.81
C SER A 84 7.51 -20.13 -3.96
N LYS A 85 7.00 -21.36 -3.78
CA LYS A 85 5.94 -21.67 -2.80
C LYS A 85 6.29 -21.28 -1.34
N LYS A 86 7.52 -20.77 -1.10
CA LYS A 86 8.08 -20.45 0.22
C LYS A 86 8.23 -18.95 0.54
N GLN A 87 8.01 -18.02 -0.39
CA GLN A 87 8.09 -16.59 -0.03
C GLN A 87 6.75 -16.10 0.52
N GLU A 88 6.80 -15.38 1.65
CA GLU A 88 5.67 -14.65 2.21
C GLU A 88 5.20 -13.56 1.23
N ALA A 89 3.96 -13.07 1.39
CA ALA A 89 3.44 -12.02 0.51
C ALA A 89 4.23 -10.69 0.66
N ALA A 90 4.84 -10.47 1.82
CA ALA A 90 5.71 -9.33 2.12
C ALA A 90 6.96 -9.81 2.86
N ASP A 91 8.12 -9.60 2.27
CA ASP A 91 9.43 -9.93 2.85
C ASP A 91 10.15 -8.65 3.28
N TRP A 92 10.39 -8.51 4.59
CA TRP A 92 10.84 -7.26 5.21
C TRP A 92 12.34 -7.28 5.51
N ASN A 93 13.10 -6.42 4.86
CA ASN A 93 14.51 -6.18 5.18
C ASN A 93 14.63 -5.04 6.20
N GLY A 94 14.70 -5.42 7.48
CA GLY A 94 14.84 -4.52 8.63
C GLY A 94 16.03 -3.55 8.54
N ARG A 95 17.15 -4.02 7.99
CA ARG A 95 18.41 -3.26 7.91
C ARG A 95 18.34 -2.15 6.87
N GLU A 96 17.66 -2.38 5.76
CA GLU A 96 17.59 -1.43 4.64
C GLU A 96 16.31 -0.59 4.62
N GLY A 97 15.36 -0.88 5.51
CA GLY A 97 14.05 -0.25 5.49
C GLY A 97 13.30 -0.58 4.19
N VAL A 98 13.43 -1.81 3.69
CA VAL A 98 12.86 -2.26 2.42
C VAL A 98 11.85 -3.37 2.66
N VAL A 99 10.81 -3.41 1.82
CA VAL A 99 9.87 -4.53 1.74
C VAL A 99 9.73 -5.02 0.30
N ASN A 100 9.92 -6.32 0.10
CA ASN A 100 9.70 -6.98 -1.18
C ASN A 100 8.30 -7.58 -1.19
N LEU A 101 7.46 -7.20 -2.14
CA LEU A 101 6.06 -7.58 -2.21
C LEU A 101 5.80 -8.50 -3.39
N ASP A 102 5.15 -9.65 -3.15
CA ASP A 102 4.52 -10.42 -4.23
C ASP A 102 3.26 -9.65 -4.66
N ARG A 103 3.32 -9.02 -5.84
CA ARG A 103 2.24 -8.15 -6.34
C ARG A 103 0.89 -8.86 -6.33
N THR A 104 0.83 -10.10 -6.82
CA THR A 104 -0.44 -10.83 -6.94
C THR A 104 -1.02 -11.16 -5.58
N ARG A 105 -0.21 -11.73 -4.67
CA ARG A 105 -0.68 -12.13 -3.34
C ARG A 105 -1.05 -10.93 -2.47
N MET A 106 -0.31 -9.83 -2.61
CA MET A 106 -0.60 -8.60 -1.90
C MET A 106 -1.90 -7.98 -2.39
N LEU A 107 -2.13 -7.89 -3.71
CA LEU A 107 -3.39 -7.40 -4.25
C LEU A 107 -4.57 -8.32 -3.90
N ASP A 108 -4.40 -9.64 -3.96
CA ASP A 108 -5.42 -10.60 -3.49
C ASP A 108 -5.79 -10.31 -2.02
N THR A 109 -4.79 -10.05 -1.16
CA THR A 109 -5.01 -9.74 0.25
C THR A 109 -5.68 -8.38 0.47
N THR A 110 -5.24 -7.35 -0.26
CA THR A 110 -5.82 -6.01 -0.18
C THR A 110 -7.28 -5.99 -0.62
N LEU A 111 -7.59 -6.60 -1.76
CA LEU A 111 -8.96 -6.63 -2.29
C LEU A 111 -9.90 -7.48 -1.42
N ALA A 112 -9.41 -8.57 -0.83
CA ALA A 112 -10.19 -9.37 0.11
C ALA A 112 -10.65 -8.55 1.34
N ARG A 113 -9.87 -7.56 1.78
CA ARG A 113 -10.25 -6.66 2.89
C ARG A 113 -11.43 -5.75 2.57
N PHE A 114 -11.79 -5.58 1.29
CA PHE A 114 -12.94 -4.78 0.87
C PHE A 114 -14.20 -5.60 0.59
N ILE A 115 -14.06 -6.86 0.17
CA ILE A 115 -15.16 -7.64 -0.44
C ILE A 115 -15.67 -8.77 0.48
N GLY A 116 -14.94 -9.10 1.56
CA GLY A 116 -15.35 -10.15 2.50
C GLY A 116 -16.67 -9.85 3.25
N GLY A 117 -17.26 -10.90 3.85
CA GLY A 117 -18.51 -10.77 4.63
C GLY A 117 -18.42 -9.88 5.88
N ALA A 118 -17.19 -9.60 6.33
CA ALA A 118 -16.86 -8.58 7.33
C ALA A 118 -15.67 -7.76 6.79
N PRO A 119 -15.92 -6.72 5.96
CA PRO A 119 -14.85 -5.98 5.31
C PRO A 119 -14.07 -5.16 6.33
N GLU A 120 -12.76 -5.36 6.38
CA GLU A 120 -11.89 -4.59 7.26
C GLU A 120 -11.67 -3.19 6.71
N ASN A 121 -11.48 -3.06 5.40
CA ASN A 121 -11.17 -1.77 4.79
C ASN A 121 -12.46 -1.02 4.47
N THR A 122 -13.07 -0.39 5.47
CA THR A 122 -14.25 0.44 5.27
C THR A 122 -13.92 1.72 4.50
N LEU A 123 -14.90 2.18 3.73
CA LEU A 123 -14.84 3.42 2.96
C LEU A 123 -15.74 4.47 3.61
N PRO A 124 -15.30 5.76 3.66
CA PRO A 124 -16.15 6.81 4.18
C PRO A 124 -17.34 7.04 3.24
N ALA A 125 -18.42 7.64 3.78
CA ALA A 125 -19.64 7.88 3.02
C ALA A 125 -19.40 8.70 1.74
N ASN A 126 -18.44 9.63 1.78
CA ASN A 126 -18.03 10.49 0.66
C ASN A 126 -16.92 9.88 -0.21
N ALA A 127 -16.60 8.58 -0.09
CA ALA A 127 -15.54 7.96 -0.89
C ALA A 127 -15.78 8.05 -2.40
N ARG A 128 -17.03 8.20 -2.84
CA ARG A 128 -17.40 8.41 -4.25
C ARG A 128 -17.09 9.83 -4.74
N ASP A 129 -16.96 10.78 -3.84
CA ASP A 129 -16.65 12.17 -4.15
C ASP A 129 -15.13 12.38 -4.29
N LEU A 130 -14.33 11.41 -3.84
CA LEU A 130 -12.88 11.40 -4.04
C LEU A 130 -12.60 11.16 -5.53
N PRO A 131 -11.98 12.13 -6.23
CA PRO A 131 -11.68 12.00 -7.65
C PRO A 131 -10.88 10.72 -7.93
N ASP A 132 -11.36 9.95 -8.89
CA ASP A 132 -10.76 8.73 -9.43
C ASP A 132 -10.55 7.56 -8.45
N TYR A 133 -10.60 7.77 -7.13
CA TYR A 133 -10.30 6.76 -6.12
C TYR A 133 -11.07 5.45 -6.33
N TYR A 134 -12.39 5.53 -6.52
CA TYR A 134 -13.21 4.33 -6.72
C TYR A 134 -13.00 3.67 -8.09
N ALA A 135 -12.70 4.47 -9.12
CA ALA A 135 -12.40 3.95 -10.45
C ALA A 135 -11.07 3.20 -10.45
N GLN A 136 -10.04 3.81 -9.87
CA GLN A 136 -8.70 3.24 -9.76
C GLN A 136 -8.65 2.02 -8.86
N LEU A 137 -9.40 2.00 -7.75
CA LEU A 137 -9.47 0.82 -6.86
C LEU A 137 -10.03 -0.43 -7.56
N LYS A 138 -10.85 -0.25 -8.60
CA LYS A 138 -11.43 -1.34 -9.41
C LYS A 138 -10.65 -1.64 -10.69
N ALA A 139 -9.63 -0.85 -11.01
CA ALA A 139 -8.88 -0.98 -12.26
C ALA A 139 -8.01 -2.26 -12.34
N PRO A 140 -7.46 -2.82 -11.24
CA PRO A 140 -6.77 -4.10 -11.30
C PRO A 140 -7.72 -5.25 -11.64
N ILE A 141 -7.47 -5.92 -12.76
CA ILE A 141 -8.21 -7.11 -13.19
C ILE A 141 -7.33 -8.34 -13.04
N ARG A 142 -7.82 -9.34 -12.32
CA ARG A 142 -7.15 -10.63 -12.18
C ARG A 142 -7.35 -11.47 -13.44
N GLN A 143 -6.27 -11.84 -14.11
CA GLN A 143 -6.25 -12.70 -15.29
C GLN A 143 -5.37 -13.93 -15.05
N LEU A 144 -5.66 -15.00 -15.77
CA LEU A 144 -4.86 -16.21 -15.77
C LEU A 144 -4.02 -16.24 -17.06
N GLU A 145 -2.71 -16.11 -16.92
CA GLU A 145 -1.75 -16.16 -18.04
C GLU A 145 -0.84 -17.37 -17.82
N ASP A 146 -0.84 -18.32 -18.76
CA ASP A 146 -0.08 -19.58 -18.68
C ASP A 146 -0.26 -20.37 -17.35
N GLY A 147 -1.47 -20.33 -16.79
CA GLY A 147 -1.78 -20.99 -15.52
C GLY A 147 -1.30 -20.23 -14.27
N VAL A 148 -0.73 -19.04 -14.44
CA VAL A 148 -0.29 -18.14 -13.36
C VAL A 148 -1.26 -16.96 -13.26
N ALA A 149 -1.83 -16.76 -12.07
CA ALA A 149 -2.69 -15.61 -11.82
C ALA A 149 -1.86 -14.32 -11.73
N ARG A 150 -2.26 -13.30 -12.48
CA ARG A 150 -1.65 -11.96 -12.49
C ARG A 150 -2.73 -10.89 -12.49
N TYR A 151 -2.41 -9.75 -11.88
CA TYR A 151 -3.24 -8.55 -12.03
C TYR A 151 -2.72 -7.73 -13.20
N VAL A 152 -3.63 -7.38 -14.11
CA VAL A 152 -3.36 -6.47 -15.21
C VAL A 152 -4.15 -5.18 -15.02
N GLU A 153 -3.58 -4.09 -15.52
CA GLU A 153 -4.11 -2.74 -15.38
C GLU A 153 -5.13 -2.51 -16.51
N SER A 154 -6.40 -2.27 -16.17
CA SER A 154 -7.44 -1.90 -17.16
C SER A 154 -7.65 -0.38 -17.29
N GLY A 155 -6.95 0.39 -16.46
CA GLY A 155 -6.94 1.83 -16.35
C GLY A 155 -5.92 2.24 -15.27
N ALA A 156 -5.81 3.53 -14.97
CA ALA A 156 -4.98 3.98 -13.85
C ALA A 156 -5.41 3.28 -12.55
N ASP A 157 -4.46 2.77 -11.77
CA ASP A 157 -4.71 1.98 -10.57
C ASP A 157 -3.85 2.41 -9.36
N HIS A 158 -3.29 3.62 -9.43
CA HIS A 158 -2.41 4.18 -8.40
C HIS A 158 -3.01 4.15 -6.99
N PHE A 159 -4.31 4.44 -6.83
CA PHE A 159 -4.97 4.29 -5.52
C PHE A 159 -5.15 2.85 -5.07
N ALA A 160 -5.28 1.88 -5.99
CA ALA A 160 -5.28 0.46 -5.64
C ALA A 160 -3.90 0.05 -5.12
N HIS A 161 -2.83 0.54 -5.75
CA HIS A 161 -1.45 0.34 -5.32
C HIS A 161 -1.15 1.04 -3.99
N ALA A 162 -1.62 2.27 -3.78
CA ALA A 162 -1.53 2.96 -2.49
C ALA A 162 -2.26 2.19 -1.37
N GLU A 163 -3.45 1.63 -1.63
CA GLU A 163 -4.13 0.73 -0.70
C GLU A 163 -3.34 -0.56 -0.45
N ASN A 164 -2.67 -1.09 -1.48
CA ASN A 164 -1.83 -2.27 -1.38
C ASN A 164 -0.63 -2.04 -0.47
N TYR A 165 0.06 -0.91 -0.62
CA TYR A 165 1.13 -0.50 0.29
C TYR A 165 0.61 -0.20 1.70
N CYS A 166 -0.58 0.40 1.83
CA CYS A 166 -1.20 0.62 3.14
C CYS A 166 -1.57 -0.71 3.83
N THR A 167 -1.93 -1.72 3.05
CA THR A 167 -2.18 -3.09 3.52
C THR A 167 -0.90 -3.72 4.05
N ALA A 168 0.22 -3.60 3.31
CA ALA A 168 1.53 -4.05 3.77
C ALA A 168 1.93 -3.38 5.09
N ALA A 169 1.76 -2.06 5.20
CA ALA A 169 2.02 -1.33 6.44
C ALA A 169 1.24 -1.90 7.63
N ALA A 170 -0.05 -2.22 7.44
CA ALA A 170 -0.90 -2.82 8.47
C ALA A 170 -0.51 -4.26 8.86
N MET A 171 0.10 -5.03 7.96
CA MET A 171 0.62 -6.39 8.27
C MET A 171 1.85 -6.35 9.17
N ARG A 172 2.66 -5.29 9.05
CA ARG A 172 3.82 -5.09 9.92
C ARG A 172 3.42 -4.82 11.37
N GLU A 173 2.35 -4.05 11.58
CA GLU A 173 1.82 -3.76 12.92
C GLU A 173 1.45 -5.05 13.69
N SER A 174 0.95 -6.07 12.99
CA SER A 174 0.64 -7.38 13.60
C SER A 174 1.87 -8.20 13.99
N TRP A 175 3.05 -7.89 13.44
CA TRP A 175 4.30 -8.61 13.73
C TRP A 175 5.04 -8.04 14.95
N ALA A 176 4.91 -6.75 15.23
CA ALA A 176 5.60 -6.07 16.34
C ALA A 176 4.96 -6.31 17.73
N MET A 177 3.89 -7.10 17.81
CA MET A 177 3.18 -7.42 19.06
C MET A 177 3.58 -8.78 19.67
N TRP A 178 4.67 -9.40 19.19
CA TRP A 178 5.22 -10.66 19.71
C TRP A 178 6.70 -10.54 20.05
#